data_AF-A0A260Z8I7-F1
#
_entry.id   AF-A0A260Z8I7-F1
#
_cell.length_a   1.000
_cell.length_b   1.000
_cell.length_c   1.000
_cell.angle_alpha   90.00
_cell.angle_beta   90.00
_cell.angle_gamma   90.00
#
_symmetry.space_group_name_H-M   'P 1'
#
loop_
_entity.id
_entity.type
_entity.pdbx_description
1 polymer ?
#
loop_
_entity_poly.entity_id
_entity_poly.type
_entity_poly.pdbx_seq_one_letter_code
_entity_poly.pdbx_strand_id
1 'polypeptide(L)'
;MAVPPNTKPIPILKLPFIPLNYIIQHFYPLTLLDFSLLSKKCRHIIKSTNLVKYDMGLSFQPDEYLIRFQRKDTLKFFFSINILRERNKYLQTEMRPYSNNGNEVSIEFAKFWVNYVCDLFRTKFNLLFLDSNASIDQMSAYLILNTNMKLLQLILAF
;
A
#
# COMPACT_ATOMS: atom_id res chain seq x y z
N MET A 1 -0.73 33.20 -22.76
CA MET A 1 -0.35 31.77 -22.74
C MET A 1 0.43 31.50 -21.46
N ALA A 2 -0.08 30.67 -20.55
CA ALA A 2 0.66 30.29 -19.35
C ALA A 2 1.76 29.29 -19.72
N VAL A 3 3.02 29.63 -19.44
CA VAL A 3 4.15 28.72 -19.61
C VAL A 3 3.93 27.54 -18.67
N PRO A 4 3.88 26.29 -19.16
CA PRO A 4 3.72 25.14 -18.28
C PRO A 4 4.88 25.11 -17.29
N PRO A 5 4.62 24.81 -16.00
CA PRO A 5 5.67 24.78 -14.99
C PRO A 5 6.80 23.87 -15.49
N ASN A 6 8.03 24.38 -15.45
CA ASN A 6 9.23 23.69 -15.89
C ASN A 6 9.45 22.46 -15.00
N THR A 7 8.78 21.37 -15.34
CA THR A 7 8.87 20.11 -14.61
C THR A 7 10.21 19.49 -14.97
N LYS A 8 11.15 19.54 -14.01
CA LYS A 8 12.46 18.92 -14.17
C LYS A 8 12.26 17.45 -14.58
N PRO A 9 12.86 17.00 -15.70
CA PRO A 9 12.68 15.63 -16.15
C PRO A 9 13.29 14.68 -15.13
N ILE A 10 12.53 13.64 -14.76
CA ILE A 10 13.02 12.57 -13.88
C ILE A 10 14.04 11.74 -14.69
N PRO A 11 15.36 11.78 -14.36
CA PRO A 11 16.40 11.27 -15.25
C PRO A 11 16.25 9.79 -15.61
N ILE A 12 15.83 8.95 -14.66
CA ILE A 12 15.62 7.51 -14.88
C ILE A 12 14.58 7.22 -15.97
N LEU A 13 13.61 8.14 -16.19
CA LEU A 13 12.58 7.98 -17.22
C LEU A 13 13.09 8.22 -18.65
N LYS A 14 14.35 8.63 -18.81
CA LYS A 14 15.02 8.75 -20.12
C LYS A 14 15.63 7.42 -20.59
N LEU A 15 15.72 6.43 -19.70
CA LEU A 15 16.24 5.12 -20.05
C LEU A 15 15.28 4.38 -20.99
N PRO A 16 15.81 3.59 -21.94
CA PRO A 16 15.00 2.65 -22.71
C PRO A 16 14.26 1.66 -21.80
N PHE A 17 13.20 1.03 -22.31
CA PHE A 17 12.32 0.18 -21.50
C PHE A 17 13.06 -0.98 -20.82
N ILE A 18 13.97 -1.68 -21.52
CA ILE A 18 14.69 -2.84 -20.97
C ILE A 18 15.52 -2.47 -19.72
N PRO A 19 16.47 -1.51 -19.77
CA PRO A 19 17.24 -1.13 -18.59
C PRO A 19 16.37 -0.50 -17.50
N LEU A 20 15.35 0.28 -17.88
CA LEU A 20 14.41 0.84 -16.91
C LEU A 20 13.67 -0.27 -16.15
N ASN A 21 13.12 -1.25 -16.86
CA ASN A 21 12.39 -2.37 -16.27
C ASN A 21 13.29 -3.19 -15.34
N TYR A 22 14.53 -3.46 -15.73
CA TYR A 22 15.50 -4.15 -14.88
C TYR A 22 15.74 -3.41 -13.57
N ILE A 23 15.93 -2.08 -13.61
CA ILE A 23 16.14 -1.27 -12.40
C ILE A 23 14.90 -1.30 -11.50
N ILE A 24 13.70 -1.12 -12.07
CA ILE A 24 12.44 -1.11 -11.31
C ILE A 24 12.19 -2.47 -10.62
N GLN A 25 12.56 -3.60 -11.25
CA GLN A 25 12.43 -4.92 -10.63
C GLN A 25 13.29 -5.10 -9.38
N HIS A 26 14.37 -4.33 -9.24
CA HIS A 26 15.29 -4.38 -8.11
C HIS A 26 15.00 -3.30 -7.05
N PHE A 27 13.98 -2.47 -7.26
CA PHE A 27 13.57 -1.51 -6.24
C PHE A 27 12.97 -2.23 -5.04
N TYR A 28 13.35 -1.75 -3.85
CA TYR A 28 12.68 -2.13 -2.63
C TYR A 28 11.21 -1.68 -2.67
N PRO A 29 10.25 -2.40 -2.07
CA PRO A 29 8.84 -2.05 -2.15
C PRO A 29 8.48 -0.63 -1.69
N LEU A 30 9.19 -0.09 -0.70
CA LEU A 30 9.03 1.32 -0.30
C LEU A 30 9.48 2.28 -1.41
N THR A 31 10.58 1.98 -2.10
CA THR A 31 11.05 2.76 -3.25
C THR A 31 10.07 2.68 -4.42
N LEU A 32 9.42 1.53 -4.63
CA LEU A 32 8.34 1.40 -5.62
C LEU A 32 7.16 2.32 -5.27
N LEU A 33 6.74 2.34 -3.99
CA LEU A 33 5.67 3.23 -3.52
C LEU A 33 6.04 4.71 -3.71
N ASP A 34 7.25 5.10 -3.32
CA ASP A 34 7.71 6.48 -3.46
C ASP A 34 7.82 6.88 -4.94
N PHE A 35 8.36 5.99 -5.78
CA PHE A 35 8.46 6.21 -7.22
C PHE A 35 7.08 6.36 -7.87
N SER A 36 6.07 5.57 -7.47
CA SER A 36 4.71 5.66 -8.02
C SER A 36 3.99 6.97 -7.67
N LEU A 37 4.41 7.63 -6.59
CA LEU A 37 3.88 8.92 -6.15
C LEU A 37 4.48 10.10 -6.91
N LEU A 38 5.62 9.93 -7.60
CA LEU A 38 6.28 11.02 -8.35
C LEU A 38 5.45 11.50 -9.56
N SER A 39 4.79 10.59 -10.27
CA SER A 39 3.89 10.95 -11.38
C SER A 39 3.01 9.78 -11.82
N LYS A 40 1.95 10.07 -12.60
CA LYS A 40 1.14 9.05 -13.27
C LYS A 40 1.97 8.15 -14.19
N LYS A 41 3.01 8.70 -14.84
CA LYS A 41 3.93 7.95 -15.71
C LYS A 41 4.75 6.93 -14.90
N CYS A 42 5.30 7.33 -13.77
CA CYS A 42 6.06 6.44 -12.89
C CYS A 42 5.20 5.27 -12.39
N ARG A 43 3.97 5.55 -11.99
CA ARG A 43 3.00 4.53 -11.59
C ARG A 43 2.69 3.56 -12.73
N HIS A 44 2.49 4.05 -13.95
CA HIS A 44 2.23 3.20 -15.10
C HIS A 44 3.40 2.26 -15.41
N ILE A 45 4.64 2.75 -15.30
CA ILE A 45 5.86 1.94 -15.47
C ILE A 45 5.90 0.81 -14.44
N ILE A 46 5.65 1.10 -13.16
CA ILE A 46 5.63 0.04 -12.15
C ILE A 46 4.59 -1.03 -12.48
N LYS A 47 3.39 -0.61 -12.90
CA LYS A 47 2.29 -1.54 -13.26
C LYS A 47 2.57 -2.37 -14.52
N SER A 48 3.46 -1.92 -15.40
CA SER A 48 3.89 -2.69 -16.58
C SER A 48 5.12 -3.55 -16.31
N THR A 49 5.83 -3.32 -15.20
CA THR A 49 6.93 -4.17 -14.73
C THR A 49 6.40 -5.46 -14.10
N ASN A 50 7.00 -6.59 -14.48
CA ASN A 50 6.74 -7.87 -13.83
C ASN A 50 7.50 -7.94 -12.49
N LEU A 51 6.86 -7.41 -11.44
CA LEU A 51 7.39 -7.42 -10.08
C LEU A 51 7.31 -8.81 -9.44
N VAL A 52 8.17 -9.05 -8.45
CA VAL A 52 8.06 -10.24 -7.58
C VAL A 52 6.70 -10.23 -6.89
N LYS A 53 6.00 -11.37 -6.96
CA LYS A 53 4.70 -11.56 -6.31
C LYS A 53 4.91 -11.95 -4.85
N TYR A 54 4.18 -11.27 -3.98
CA TYR A 54 4.08 -11.55 -2.56
C TYR A 54 2.61 -11.80 -2.22
N ASP A 55 2.39 -12.60 -1.18
CA ASP A 55 1.10 -12.65 -0.49
C ASP A 55 0.95 -11.34 0.29
N MET A 56 -0.21 -10.68 0.21
CA MET A 56 -0.44 -9.41 0.89
C MET A 56 -1.49 -9.56 2.00
N GLY A 57 -1.18 -9.00 3.16
CA GLY A 57 -1.99 -9.07 4.35
C GLY A 57 -2.35 -7.70 4.92
N LEU A 58 -3.61 -7.49 5.24
CA LEU A 58 -4.06 -6.30 5.94
C LEU A 58 -4.01 -6.58 7.43
N SER A 59 -3.33 -5.74 8.21
CA SER A 59 -3.23 -5.91 9.66
C SER A 59 -3.87 -4.77 10.41
N PHE A 60 -4.66 -5.14 11.41
CA PHE A 60 -5.15 -4.25 12.47
C PHE A 60 -4.57 -4.66 13.83
N GLN A 61 -3.40 -5.29 13.83
CA GLN A 61 -2.68 -5.62 15.05
C GLN A 61 -2.01 -4.38 15.67
N PRO A 62 -1.67 -4.42 16.97
CA PRO A 62 -1.04 -3.29 17.66
C PRO A 62 0.35 -2.91 17.15
N ASP A 63 0.97 -3.72 16.27
CA ASP A 63 2.31 -3.48 15.72
C ASP A 63 2.36 -2.41 14.62
N GLU A 64 1.21 -1.79 14.31
CA GLU A 64 1.04 -0.73 13.32
C GLU A 64 1.35 -1.14 11.86
N TYR A 65 1.60 -2.43 11.57
CA TYR A 65 1.97 -2.91 10.24
C TYR A 65 0.75 -3.10 9.35
N LEU A 66 0.12 -1.99 8.95
CA LEU A 66 -1.15 -1.99 8.21
C LEU A 66 -1.13 -2.89 6.97
N ILE A 67 -0.07 -2.84 6.17
CA ILE A 67 0.07 -3.69 4.99
C ILE A 67 1.30 -4.58 5.15
N ARG A 68 1.13 -5.89 5.05
CA ARG A 68 2.18 -6.90 5.17
C ARG A 68 2.39 -7.60 3.85
N PHE A 69 3.64 -7.88 3.52
CA PHE A 69 4.05 -8.65 2.36
C PHE A 69 4.78 -9.89 2.82
N GLN A 70 4.25 -11.04 2.44
CA GLN A 70 4.66 -12.33 2.92
C GLN A 70 5.06 -13.24 1.76
N ARG A 71 5.89 -14.23 2.09
CA ARG A 71 6.22 -15.32 1.19
C ARG A 71 6.42 -16.57 2.02
N LYS A 72 5.58 -17.60 1.81
CA LYS A 72 5.60 -18.84 2.60
C LYS A 72 5.57 -18.53 4.11
N ASP A 73 4.57 -17.75 4.53
CA ASP A 73 4.33 -17.35 5.92
C ASP A 73 5.44 -16.51 6.60
N THR A 74 6.49 -16.14 5.84
CA THR A 74 7.53 -15.25 6.34
C THR A 74 7.22 -13.81 5.95
N LEU A 75 7.09 -12.92 6.94
CA LEU A 75 7.06 -11.47 6.70
C LEU A 75 8.36 -11.05 6.02
N LYS A 76 8.25 -10.45 4.83
CA LYS A 76 9.39 -9.92 4.09
C LYS A 76 9.51 -8.42 4.22
N PHE A 77 8.36 -7.74 4.24
CA PHE A 77 8.31 -6.29 4.33
C PHE A 77 6.90 -5.85 4.74
N PHE A 78 6.77 -4.65 5.29
CA PHE A 78 5.50 -4.04 5.65
C PHE A 78 5.47 -2.55 5.33
N PHE A 79 4.27 -2.01 5.15
CA PHE A 79 4.00 -0.58 5.29
C PHE A 79 3.28 -0.34 6.61
N SER A 80 3.91 0.42 7.51
CA SER A 80 3.26 0.87 8.72
C SER A 80 2.30 2.02 8.44
N ILE A 81 1.38 2.27 9.38
CA ILE A 81 0.47 3.42 9.33
C ILE A 81 1.25 4.73 9.15
N ASN A 82 2.34 4.90 9.90
CA ASN A 82 3.18 6.08 9.85
C ASN A 82 3.88 6.26 8.49
N ILE A 83 4.43 5.18 7.92
CA ILE A 83 5.02 5.19 6.57
C ILE A 83 3.99 5.71 5.54
N LEU A 84 2.78 5.18 5.59
CA LEU A 84 1.71 5.55 4.65
C LEU A 84 1.23 6.99 4.90
N ARG A 85 1.06 7.39 6.16
CA ARG A 85 0.64 8.74 6.57
C ARG A 85 1.57 9.82 6.03
N GLU A 86 2.88 9.64 6.15
CA GLU A 86 3.88 10.61 5.66
C GLU A 86 3.75 10.90 4.15
N ARG A 87 3.19 9.94 3.41
CA ARG A 87 3.02 10.01 1.96
C ARG A 87 1.68 10.61 1.54
N ASN A 88 0.76 10.86 2.47
CA ASN A 88 -0.50 11.55 2.19
C ASN A 88 -0.28 12.94 1.56
N LYS A 89 0.83 13.61 1.89
CA LYS A 89 1.20 14.92 1.30
C LYS A 89 1.41 14.89 -0.22
N TYR A 90 1.64 13.71 -0.80
CA TYR A 90 1.78 13.52 -2.25
C TYR A 90 0.45 13.17 -2.93
N LEU A 91 -0.62 13.02 -2.15
CA LEU A 91 -1.97 12.75 -2.61
C LEU A 91 -2.76 14.07 -2.62
N GLN A 92 -3.75 14.17 -3.51
CA GLN A 92 -4.64 15.34 -3.59
C GLN A 92 -5.75 15.33 -2.53
N THR A 93 -5.66 14.42 -1.55
CA THR A 93 -6.71 14.16 -0.57
C THR A 93 -6.08 14.05 0.80
N GLU A 94 -6.52 14.88 1.73
CA GLU A 94 -6.18 14.71 3.14
C GLU A 94 -6.94 13.51 3.70
N MET A 95 -6.21 12.54 4.25
CA MET A 95 -6.77 11.39 4.95
C MET A 95 -6.18 11.29 6.34
N ARG A 96 -7.05 11.10 7.33
CA ARG A 96 -6.64 10.87 8.71
C ARG A 96 -6.32 9.38 8.90
N PRO A 97 -5.13 9.03 9.42
CA PRO A 97 -4.75 7.63 9.62
C PRO A 97 -5.53 6.94 10.73
N TYR A 98 -6.05 7.70 11.69
CA TYR A 98 -6.80 7.20 12.83
C TYR A 98 -8.23 7.72 12.84
N SER A 99 -9.13 7.00 13.50
CA SER A 99 -10.51 7.42 13.77
C SER A 99 -10.54 8.65 14.68
N ASN A 100 -11.71 9.29 14.81
CA ASN A 100 -11.87 10.48 15.65
C ASN A 100 -11.52 10.24 17.13
N ASN A 101 -11.56 8.98 17.57
CA ASN A 101 -11.23 8.59 18.94
C ASN A 101 -9.73 8.32 19.12
N GLY A 102 -8.91 8.43 18.06
CA GLY A 102 -7.45 8.34 18.08
C GLY A 102 -6.86 6.94 18.27
N ASN A 103 -7.65 5.99 18.77
CA ASN A 103 -7.16 4.67 19.17
C ASN A 103 -7.23 3.60 18.08
N GLU A 104 -7.85 3.91 16.93
CA GLU A 104 -8.13 2.92 15.89
C GLU A 104 -7.70 3.43 14.52
N VAL A 105 -7.29 2.52 13.64
CA VAL A 105 -7.01 2.86 12.24
C VAL A 105 -8.30 3.28 11.54
N SER A 106 -8.24 4.40 10.83
CA SER A 106 -9.34 4.83 9.97
C SER A 106 -9.57 3.82 8.84
N ILE A 107 -10.81 3.34 8.72
CA ILE A 107 -11.22 2.40 7.66
C ILE A 107 -11.03 3.03 6.28
N GLU A 108 -11.30 4.33 6.15
CA GLU A 108 -11.11 5.05 4.90
C GLU A 108 -9.64 5.09 4.49
N PHE A 109 -8.76 5.41 5.45
CA PHE A 109 -7.31 5.40 5.23
C PHE A 109 -6.80 4.01 4.84
N ALA A 110 -7.23 2.97 5.57
CA ALA A 110 -6.86 1.59 5.28
C ALA A 110 -7.34 1.17 3.89
N LYS A 111 -8.62 1.44 3.56
CA LYS A 111 -9.21 1.14 2.26
C LYS A 111 -8.46 1.83 1.13
N PHE A 112 -8.13 3.11 1.29
CA PHE A 112 -7.41 3.87 0.27
C PHE A 112 -6.03 3.24 0.00
N TRP A 113 -5.22 3.05 1.05
CA TRP A 113 -3.85 2.57 0.88
C TRP A 113 -3.79 1.13 0.40
N VAL A 114 -4.70 0.27 0.87
CA VAL A 114 -4.84 -1.08 0.34
C VAL A 114 -5.14 -1.05 -1.16
N ASN A 115 -6.14 -0.29 -1.59
CA ASN A 115 -6.49 -0.20 -3.01
C ASN A 115 -5.34 0.33 -3.85
N TYR A 116 -4.64 1.35 -3.36
CA TYR A 116 -3.47 1.92 -4.02
C TYR A 116 -2.38 0.86 -4.19
N VAL A 117 -2.03 0.15 -3.13
CA VAL A 117 -0.96 -0.85 -3.12
C VAL A 117 -1.34 -2.07 -3.98
N CYS A 118 -2.59 -2.54 -3.91
CA CYS A 118 -3.12 -3.57 -4.81
C CYS A 118 -2.97 -3.19 -6.28
N ASP A 119 -3.39 -1.98 -6.64
CA ASP A 119 -3.28 -1.49 -8.03
C ASP A 119 -1.82 -1.41 -8.48
N LEU A 120 -0.93 -0.97 -7.57
CA LEU A 120 0.48 -0.80 -7.86
C LEU A 120 1.21 -2.13 -8.09
N PHE A 121 1.04 -3.08 -7.17
CA PHE A 121 1.70 -4.39 -7.21
C PHE A 121 0.94 -5.43 -8.05
N ARG A 122 -0.23 -5.06 -8.60
CA ARG A 122 -1.12 -5.93 -9.38
C ARG A 122 -1.41 -7.26 -8.69
N THR A 123 -1.60 -7.19 -7.38
CA THR A 123 -1.92 -8.33 -6.54
C THR A 123 -3.07 -7.99 -5.60
N LYS A 124 -3.69 -9.01 -5.01
CA LYS A 124 -4.80 -8.86 -4.08
C LYS A 124 -4.29 -9.17 -2.68
N PHE A 125 -4.94 -8.58 -1.68
CA PHE A 125 -4.80 -9.08 -0.33
C PHE A 125 -5.51 -10.42 -0.21
N ASN A 126 -4.85 -11.37 0.41
CA ASN A 126 -5.38 -12.69 0.69
C ASN A 126 -5.45 -12.99 2.18
N LEU A 127 -4.82 -12.16 3.01
CA LEU A 127 -4.70 -12.37 4.46
C LEU A 127 -5.27 -11.18 5.22
N LEU A 128 -5.97 -11.46 6.33
CA LEU A 128 -6.41 -10.46 7.30
C LEU A 128 -5.90 -10.85 8.68
N PHE A 129 -5.18 -9.92 9.33
CA PHE A 129 -4.65 -10.06 10.68
C PHE A 129 -5.42 -9.11 11.59
N LEU A 130 -6.10 -9.68 12.59
CA LEU A 130 -6.88 -8.92 13.56
C LEU A 130 -6.19 -8.95 14.93
N ASP A 131 -6.37 -7.89 15.71
CA ASP A 131 -6.05 -7.91 17.14
C ASP A 131 -7.13 -8.72 17.87
N SER A 132 -6.72 -9.75 18.62
CA SER A 132 -7.63 -10.55 19.44
C SER A 132 -8.29 -9.75 20.56
N ASN A 133 -7.69 -8.62 20.95
CA ASN A 133 -8.21 -7.71 21.97
C ASN A 133 -9.08 -6.60 21.39
N ALA A 134 -9.27 -6.56 20.07
CA ALA A 134 -10.16 -5.59 19.43
C ALA A 134 -11.61 -5.79 19.89
N SER A 135 -12.36 -4.69 19.99
CA SER A 135 -13.79 -4.77 20.32
C SER A 135 -14.57 -5.48 19.20
N ILE A 136 -15.74 -6.02 19.56
CA ILE A 136 -16.64 -6.66 18.57
C ILE A 136 -17.02 -5.69 17.45
N ASP A 137 -17.21 -4.41 17.78
CA ASP A 137 -17.52 -3.37 16.79
C ASP A 137 -16.36 -3.15 15.82
N GLN A 138 -15.12 -3.11 16.32
CA GLN A 138 -13.91 -3.01 15.50
C GLN A 138 -13.75 -4.23 14.59
N MET A 139 -13.87 -5.44 15.14
CA MET A 139 -13.80 -6.69 14.37
C MET A 139 -14.86 -6.72 13.26
N SER A 140 -16.10 -6.30 13.57
CA SER A 140 -17.20 -6.24 12.61
C SER A 140 -16.89 -5.26 11.47
N ALA A 141 -16.34 -4.09 11.79
CA ALA A 141 -15.96 -3.10 10.79
C ALA A 141 -14.82 -3.58 9.87
N TYR A 142 -13.82 -4.28 10.43
CA TYR A 142 -12.75 -4.92 9.67
C TYR A 142 -13.26 -6.04 8.76
N LEU A 143 -14.24 -6.82 9.23
CA LEU A 143 -14.90 -7.86 8.41
C LEU A 143 -15.72 -7.25 7.27
N ILE A 144 -16.40 -6.13 7.49
CA ILE A 144 -17.11 -5.42 6.40
C ILE A 144 -16.12 -4.91 5.35
N LEU A 145 -14.97 -4.37 5.76
CA LEU A 145 -13.91 -4.00 4.84
C LEU A 145 -13.41 -5.22 4.05
N ASN A 146 -13.20 -6.36 4.72
CA ASN A 146 -12.79 -7.62 4.10
C ASN A 146 -13.79 -8.10 3.03
N THR A 147 -15.09 -8.15 3.34
CA THR A 147 -16.12 -8.61 2.39
C THR A 147 -16.15 -7.75 1.12
N ASN A 148 -15.91 -6.45 1.26
CA ASN A 148 -15.80 -5.52 0.13
C ASN A 148 -14.50 -5.72 -0.69
N MET A 149 -13.45 -6.27 -0.08
CA MET A 149 -12.16 -6.53 -0.74
C MET A 149 -11.95 -7.98 -1.17
N LYS A 150 -12.90 -8.88 -0.86
CA LYS A 150 -12.87 -10.32 -1.21
C LYS A 150 -11.60 -11.03 -0.72
N LEU A 151 -11.17 -10.81 0.53
CA LEU A 151 -10.01 -11.53 1.08
C LEU A 151 -10.38 -12.99 1.33
N LEU A 152 -9.44 -13.89 1.06
CA LEU A 152 -9.69 -15.34 0.98
C LEU A 152 -9.41 -16.07 2.29
N GLN A 153 -8.64 -15.50 3.23
CA GLN A 153 -8.27 -16.17 4.48
C GLN A 153 -8.23 -15.21 5.67
N LEU A 154 -8.96 -15.57 6.73
CA LEU A 154 -8.91 -14.93 8.04
C LEU A 154 -7.83 -15.64 8.88
N ILE A 155 -6.80 -14.91 9.33
CA ILE A 155 -5.81 -15.46 10.26
C ILE A 155 -5.95 -14.71 11.58
N LEU A 156 -6.46 -15.42 12.59
CA LEU A 156 -6.40 -14.97 13.98
C LEU A 156 -4.99 -15.31 14.49
N ALA A 157 -4.20 -14.30 14.84
CA ALA A 157 -2.98 -14.53 15.58
C ALA A 157 -3.36 -14.67 17.06
N PHE A 158 -3.02 -15.81 17.66
CA PHE A 158 -3.06 -16.03 19.10
C PHE A 158 -1.71 -15.71 19.72
#